data_AF-A0AA51UJB3-F1
#
_entry.id   AF-A0AA51UJB3-F1
#
_cell.length_a   1.000
_cell.length_b   1.000
_cell.length_c   1.000
_cell.angle_alpha   90.00
_cell.angle_beta   90.00
_cell.angle_gamma   90.00
#
_symmetry.space_group_name_H-M   'P 1'
#
loop_
_entity.id
_entity.type
_entity.pdbx_description
1 polymer ?
#
loop_
_entity_poly.entity_id
_entity_poly.type
_entity_poly.pdbx_seq_one_letter_code
_entity_poly.pdbx_strand_id
1 'polypeptide(L)'
;MPLMSIIGCMEYEKEIARILAEDKTIEHIIVVDDSSSSELVSDLKHMGVKPRLLYPETIPPGLKKSKGFNVLVTLQDDNVYKSPQHLKNETCEKIKFYGPVSNGVLMYSTSCGRLLQKEGIDFHNRKFALELLSEDDTNTAYLKEELDESLSSSAKKRESRIEADSQKLEEMHKVYYNRLKATILSPKANS
;
A
#
# COMPACT_ATOMS: atom_id res chain seq x y z
N MET A 1 12.97 -12.04 10.59
CA MET A 1 11.74 -12.29 9.82
C MET A 1 11.57 -11.15 8.86
N PRO A 2 11.61 -11.39 7.55
CA PRO A 2 11.32 -10.38 6.55
C PRO A 2 9.82 -10.04 6.57
N LEU A 3 9.48 -8.85 7.06
CA LEU A 3 8.13 -8.30 7.10
C LEU A 3 8.07 -7.01 6.29
N MET A 4 7.16 -6.95 5.34
CA MET A 4 6.73 -5.72 4.69
C MET A 4 5.44 -5.23 5.33
N SER A 5 5.33 -3.94 5.61
CA SER A 5 4.07 -3.30 5.97
C SER A 5 3.59 -2.45 4.79
N ILE A 6 2.35 -2.65 4.36
CA ILE A 6 1.67 -1.85 3.35
C ILE A 6 0.70 -0.92 4.07
N ILE A 7 0.84 0.38 3.85
CA ILE A 7 -0.13 1.41 4.25
C ILE A 7 -0.77 1.90 2.96
N GLY A 8 -2.03 1.55 2.71
CA GLY A 8 -2.71 1.88 1.47
C GLY A 8 -3.99 2.68 1.65
N CYS A 9 -4.32 3.53 0.70
CA CYS A 9 -5.65 4.13 0.61
C CYS A 9 -6.65 3.10 0.05
N MET A 10 -7.92 3.20 0.43
CA MET A 10 -8.98 2.28 -0.03
C MET A 10 -9.09 2.20 -1.56
N GLU A 11 -8.76 3.27 -2.28
CA GLU A 11 -8.76 3.29 -3.76
C GLU A 11 -7.82 2.27 -4.41
N TYR A 12 -6.76 1.86 -3.69
CA TYR A 12 -5.78 0.87 -4.16
C TYR A 12 -6.09 -0.56 -3.71
N GLU A 13 -7.18 -0.79 -3.01
CA GLU A 13 -7.47 -2.06 -2.36
C GLU A 13 -7.42 -3.25 -3.33
N LYS A 14 -8.16 -3.18 -4.45
CA LYS A 14 -8.22 -4.25 -5.45
C LYS A 14 -6.85 -4.58 -6.02
N GLU A 15 -6.04 -3.55 -6.19
CA GLU A 15 -4.73 -3.67 -6.77
C GLU A 15 -3.74 -4.32 -5.80
N ILE A 16 -3.77 -3.89 -4.53
CA ILE A 16 -3.06 -4.53 -3.43
C ILE A 16 -3.47 -6.01 -3.34
N ALA A 17 -4.77 -6.32 -3.38
CA ALA A 17 -5.26 -7.69 -3.34
C ALA A 17 -4.66 -8.55 -4.47
N ARG A 18 -4.63 -8.03 -5.70
CA ARG A 18 -4.06 -8.74 -6.86
C ARG A 18 -2.58 -8.99 -6.72
N ILE A 19 -1.80 -7.96 -6.38
CA ILE A 19 -0.35 -8.07 -6.16
C ILE A 19 -0.02 -9.13 -5.11
N LEU A 20 -0.74 -9.11 -3.98
CA LEU A 20 -0.50 -10.06 -2.90
C LEU A 20 -0.95 -11.49 -3.24
N ALA A 21 -2.03 -11.65 -4.00
CA ALA A 21 -2.51 -12.96 -4.39
C ALA A 21 -1.63 -13.67 -5.43
N GLU A 22 -0.95 -12.90 -6.29
CA GLU A 22 0.01 -13.42 -7.26
C GLU A 22 1.32 -13.88 -6.62
N ASP A 23 1.76 -13.23 -5.54
CA ASP A 23 3.04 -13.51 -4.90
C ASP A 23 3.01 -14.77 -4.02
N LYS A 24 3.39 -15.91 -4.61
CA LYS A 24 3.45 -17.22 -3.93
C LYS A 24 4.58 -17.35 -2.90
N THR A 25 5.45 -16.34 -2.76
CA THR A 25 6.54 -16.38 -1.77
C THR A 25 6.10 -15.85 -0.40
N ILE A 26 4.92 -15.23 -0.32
CA ILE A 26 4.38 -14.74 0.94
C ILE A 26 3.92 -15.93 1.79
N GLU A 27 4.49 -16.07 2.99
CA GLU A 27 4.09 -17.08 3.96
C GLU A 27 2.77 -16.69 4.64
N HIS A 28 2.65 -15.43 5.06
CA HIS A 28 1.44 -14.91 5.68
C HIS A 28 1.11 -13.50 5.20
N ILE A 29 -0.15 -13.31 4.80
CA ILE A 29 -0.78 -12.00 4.60
C ILE A 29 -1.60 -11.70 5.84
N ILE A 30 -1.29 -10.59 6.49
CA ILE A 30 -1.93 -10.12 7.70
C ILE A 30 -2.66 -8.85 7.34
N VAL A 31 -3.96 -8.81 7.56
CA VAL A 31 -4.78 -7.60 7.35
C VAL A 31 -5.17 -7.08 8.72
N VAL A 32 -4.96 -5.78 8.92
CA VAL A 32 -5.45 -5.08 10.11
C VAL A 32 -6.96 -4.90 9.94
N ASP A 33 -7.72 -5.59 10.78
CA ASP A 33 -9.18 -5.66 10.75
C ASP A 33 -9.76 -4.38 11.36
N ASP A 34 -10.08 -3.43 10.49
CA ASP A 34 -10.84 -2.23 10.77
C ASP A 34 -12.00 -2.07 9.78
N SER A 35 -12.79 -1.00 9.92
CA SER A 35 -13.93 -0.69 9.06
C SER A 35 -13.58 -0.53 7.57
N SER A 36 -12.30 -0.33 7.24
CA SER A 36 -11.83 -0.06 5.89
C SER A 36 -11.25 -1.31 5.20
N SER A 37 -11.24 -2.47 5.87
CA SER A 37 -10.52 -3.67 5.41
C SER A 37 -11.40 -4.80 4.87
N SER A 38 -12.73 -4.69 4.98
CA SER A 38 -13.64 -5.80 4.69
C SER A 38 -13.64 -6.22 3.22
N GLU A 39 -13.54 -5.26 2.30
CA GLU A 39 -13.50 -5.54 0.86
C GLU A 39 -12.17 -6.22 0.49
N LEU A 40 -11.03 -5.75 1.02
CA LEU A 40 -9.70 -6.36 0.83
C LEU A 40 -9.69 -7.83 1.22
N VAL A 41 -10.27 -8.12 2.39
CA VAL A 41 -10.35 -9.49 2.92
C VAL A 41 -11.23 -10.36 2.03
N SER A 42 -12.32 -9.82 1.51
CA SER A 42 -13.22 -10.51 0.58
C SER A 42 -12.50 -10.83 -0.73
N ASP A 43 -11.81 -9.86 -1.31
CA ASP A 43 -11.08 -10.01 -2.58
C ASP A 43 -9.96 -11.03 -2.46
N LEU A 44 -9.13 -10.95 -1.40
CA LEU A 44 -8.10 -11.95 -1.14
C LEU A 44 -8.69 -13.37 -1.05
N LYS A 45 -9.81 -13.54 -0.32
CA LYS A 45 -10.50 -14.84 -0.21
C LYS A 45 -11.02 -15.34 -1.55
N HIS A 46 -11.59 -14.46 -2.36
CA HIS A 46 -12.07 -14.81 -3.70
C HIS A 46 -10.93 -15.27 -4.61
N MET A 47 -9.74 -14.67 -4.46
CA MET A 47 -8.51 -15.05 -5.17
C MET A 47 -7.82 -16.29 -4.57
N GLY A 48 -8.44 -16.97 -3.60
CA GLY A 48 -7.91 -18.19 -2.98
C GLY A 48 -6.87 -17.96 -1.88
N VAL A 49 -6.68 -16.71 -1.44
CA VAL A 49 -5.78 -16.35 -0.34
C VAL A 49 -6.58 -16.21 0.95
N LYS A 50 -6.10 -16.83 2.04
CA LYS A 50 -6.73 -16.68 3.36
C LYS A 50 -5.89 -15.75 4.23
N PRO A 51 -6.22 -14.45 4.31
CA PRO A 51 -5.50 -13.54 5.19
C PRO A 51 -5.75 -13.85 6.65
N ARG A 52 -4.76 -13.58 7.50
CA ARG A 52 -4.91 -13.54 8.95
C ARG A 52 -5.37 -12.14 9.35
N LEU A 53 -6.43 -12.07 10.14
CA LEU A 53 -6.93 -10.80 10.68
C LEU A 53 -6.27 -10.50 12.03
N LEU A 54 -5.86 -9.25 12.23
CA LEU A 54 -5.41 -8.72 13.51
C LEU A 54 -6.12 -7.41 13.79
N TYR A 55 -6.51 -7.19 15.04
CA TYR A 55 -6.95 -5.86 15.46
C TYR A 55 -5.73 -4.97 15.77
N PRO A 56 -5.81 -3.65 15.56
CA PRO A 56 -4.72 -2.71 15.85
C PRO A 56 -4.08 -2.90 17.24
N GLU A 57 -4.90 -3.21 18.24
CA GLU A 57 -4.50 -3.40 19.66
C GLU A 57 -3.79 -4.73 19.91
N THR A 58 -3.89 -5.67 18.97
CA THR A 58 -3.40 -7.04 19.09
C THR A 58 -2.17 -7.32 18.23
N ILE A 59 -1.66 -6.31 17.51
CA ILE A 59 -0.46 -6.44 16.68
C ILE A 59 0.71 -6.73 17.62
N PRO A 60 1.26 -7.97 17.62
CA PRO A 60 2.26 -8.32 18.61
C PRO A 60 3.51 -7.46 18.36
N PRO A 61 4.18 -6.95 19.42
CA PRO A 61 5.46 -6.21 19.30
C PRO A 61 6.61 -7.04 18.69
N GLY A 62 6.32 -8.28 18.31
CA GLY A 62 7.03 -8.96 17.26
C GLY A 62 6.16 -10.04 16.64
N LEU A 63 5.76 -9.85 15.37
CA LEU A 63 5.44 -10.94 14.45
C LEU A 63 6.63 -11.93 14.26
N LYS A 64 7.78 -11.62 14.88
CA LYS A 64 9.18 -12.10 14.83
C LYS A 64 9.49 -13.61 14.80
N LYS A 65 8.54 -14.53 14.62
CA LYS A 65 8.82 -15.98 14.64
C LYS A 65 8.72 -16.70 13.28
N SER A 66 8.26 -16.05 12.22
CA SER A 66 8.27 -16.66 10.89
C SER A 66 9.66 -16.52 10.22
N LYS A 67 10.06 -17.56 9.47
CA LYS A 67 11.29 -17.54 8.66
C LYS A 67 11.03 -17.00 7.25
N GLY A 68 9.81 -17.12 6.73
CA GLY A 68 9.41 -16.66 5.41
C GLY A 68 9.06 -15.18 5.34
N PHE A 69 8.73 -14.74 4.13
CA PHE A 69 8.33 -13.38 3.82
C PHE A 69 6.87 -13.15 4.22
N ASN A 70 6.60 -12.10 4.99
CA ASN A 70 5.25 -11.78 5.45
C ASN A 70 4.88 -10.37 5.02
N VAL A 71 3.59 -10.15 4.83
CA VAL A 71 3.04 -8.83 4.53
C VAL A 71 1.96 -8.48 5.54
N LEU A 72 2.05 -7.30 6.14
CA LEU A 72 0.99 -6.69 6.94
C LEU A 72 0.37 -5.56 6.12
N VAL A 73 -0.95 -5.51 6.01
CA VAL A 73 -1.69 -4.48 5.27
C VAL A 73 -2.60 -3.72 6.23
N THR A 74 -2.54 -2.40 6.15
CA THR A 74 -3.47 -1.49 6.79
C THR A 74 -4.01 -0.53 5.76
N LEU A 75 -5.33 -0.42 5.67
CA LEU A 75 -5.98 0.53 4.80
C LEU A 75 -6.30 1.83 5.56
N GLN A 76 -6.42 2.91 4.81
CA GLN A 76 -6.88 4.19 5.32
C GLN A 76 -7.94 4.73 4.37
N ASP A 77 -9.02 5.26 4.93
CA ASP A 77 -10.05 5.93 4.15
C ASP A 77 -9.77 7.43 4.10
N ASP A 78 -9.31 7.89 2.93
CA ASP A 78 -9.00 9.30 2.69
C ASP A 78 -10.24 10.20 2.87
N ASN A 79 -11.45 9.66 2.70
CA ASN A 79 -12.71 10.41 2.85
C ASN A 79 -13.08 10.69 4.31
N VAL A 80 -12.47 9.98 5.25
CA VAL A 80 -12.72 10.17 6.70
C VAL A 80 -11.96 11.39 7.23
N TYR A 81 -10.94 11.86 6.52
CA TYR A 81 -10.09 12.94 7.00
C TYR A 81 -10.64 14.32 6.65
N LYS A 82 -10.92 15.09 7.69
CA LYS A 82 -11.40 16.48 7.61
C LYS A 82 -10.44 17.46 6.90
N SER A 83 -9.18 17.08 6.68
CA SER A 83 -8.19 17.90 5.96
C SER A 83 -6.95 17.09 5.53
N PRO A 84 -6.19 17.55 4.50
CA PRO A 84 -4.92 16.93 4.11
C PRO A 84 -3.89 16.82 5.25
N GLN A 85 -3.89 17.77 6.18
CA GLN A 85 -3.01 17.73 7.35
C GLN A 85 -3.38 16.59 8.32
N HIS A 86 -4.67 16.30 8.47
CA HIS A 86 -5.12 15.22 9.34
C HIS A 86 -4.73 13.85 8.76
N LEU A 87 -4.96 13.65 7.46
CA LEU A 87 -4.55 12.44 6.74
C LEU A 87 -3.03 12.24 6.85
N LYS A 88 -2.24 13.29 6.59
CA LYS A 88 -0.78 13.26 6.74
C LYS A 88 -0.33 12.84 8.14
N ASN A 89 -0.94 13.43 9.19
CA ASN A 89 -0.58 13.12 10.57
C ASN A 89 -0.87 11.64 10.88
N GLU A 90 -2.01 11.12 10.43
CA GLU A 90 -2.40 9.72 10.63
C GLU A 90 -1.45 8.77 9.90
N THR A 91 -1.15 9.06 8.63
CA THR A 91 -0.14 8.31 7.85
C THR A 91 1.23 8.33 8.54
N CYS A 92 1.67 9.47 9.10
CA CYS A 92 2.91 9.56 9.86
C CYS A 92 2.89 8.68 11.12
N GLU A 93 1.79 8.67 11.86
CA GLU A 93 1.63 7.81 13.04
C GLU A 93 1.64 6.32 12.66
N LYS A 94 0.99 5.94 11.56
CA LYS A 94 1.08 4.57 11.02
C LYS A 94 2.51 4.20 10.64
N ILE A 95 3.25 5.06 9.94
CA ILE A 95 4.66 4.79 9.60
C ILE A 95 5.51 4.67 10.88
N LYS A 96 5.27 5.52 11.89
CA LYS A 96 5.96 5.45 13.19
C LYS A 96 5.65 4.15 13.94
N PHE A 97 4.44 3.63 13.83
CA PHE A 97 3.99 2.41 14.47
C PHE A 97 4.49 1.16 13.74
N TYR A 98 4.27 1.07 12.41
CA TYR A 98 4.60 -0.10 11.61
C TYR A 98 6.08 -0.21 11.26
N GLY A 99 6.75 0.92 11.04
CA GLY A 99 8.16 0.93 10.65
C GLY A 99 9.10 0.19 11.62
N PRO A 100 9.04 0.42 12.95
CA PRO A 100 9.88 -0.29 13.91
C PRO A 100 9.63 -1.80 14.01
N VAL A 101 8.46 -2.28 13.59
CA VAL A 101 8.11 -3.71 13.62
C VAL A 101 8.33 -4.41 12.29
N SER A 102 8.55 -3.67 11.19
CA SER A 102 8.79 -4.18 9.84
C SER A 102 10.22 -3.98 9.36
N ASN A 103 10.58 -4.63 8.26
CA ASN A 103 11.83 -4.39 7.54
C ASN A 103 11.68 -3.29 6.50
N GLY A 104 10.45 -3.07 6.04
CA GLY A 104 10.12 -1.95 5.20
C GLY A 104 8.64 -1.64 5.20
N VAL A 105 8.32 -0.39 4.86
CA VAL A 105 6.98 0.14 4.71
C VAL A 105 6.80 0.57 3.26
N LEU A 106 5.75 0.09 2.61
CA LEU A 106 5.32 0.49 1.28
C LEU A 106 4.03 1.29 1.39
N MET A 107 3.99 2.48 0.80
CA MET A 107 2.83 3.36 0.89
C MET A 107 2.11 3.47 -0.44
N TYR A 108 0.85 3.02 -0.48
CA TYR A 108 -0.05 3.20 -1.61
C TYR A 108 -0.92 4.45 -1.39
N SER A 109 -0.40 5.63 -1.74
CA SER A 109 -1.13 6.90 -1.64
C SER A 109 -0.58 7.94 -2.60
N THR A 110 -1.44 8.52 -3.43
CA THR A 110 -1.15 9.66 -4.32
C THR A 110 -0.98 10.97 -3.56
N SER A 111 -1.97 11.29 -2.74
CA SER A 111 -2.07 12.59 -2.06
C SER A 111 -1.01 12.76 -0.95
N CYS A 112 -0.74 11.70 -0.19
CA CYS A 112 0.16 11.79 0.97
C CYS A 112 1.62 11.61 0.62
N GLY A 113 1.95 10.84 -0.42
CA GLY A 113 3.33 10.64 -0.85
C GLY A 113 4.04 11.98 -1.08
N ARG A 114 3.36 12.90 -1.79
CA ARG A 114 3.86 14.26 -2.05
C ARG A 114 3.96 15.13 -0.80
N LEU A 115 2.98 15.06 0.10
CA LEU A 115 2.99 15.84 1.34
C LEU A 115 4.13 15.41 2.28
N LEU A 116 4.43 14.11 2.35
CA LEU A 116 5.54 13.60 3.14
C LEU A 116 6.90 14.01 2.55
N GLN A 117 7.04 13.97 1.22
CA GLN A 117 8.27 14.37 0.53
C GLN A 117 8.54 15.88 0.63
N LYS A 118 7.49 16.71 0.44
CA LYS A 118 7.61 18.18 0.41
C LYS A 118 8.01 18.78 1.76
N GLU A 119 7.62 18.15 2.85
CA GLU A 119 7.90 18.65 4.20
C GLU A 119 9.14 18.01 4.86
N GLY A 120 9.91 17.21 4.12
CA GLY A 120 11.17 16.67 4.60
C GLY A 120 11.03 15.78 5.84
N ILE A 121 9.92 15.04 5.95
CA ILE A 121 9.75 14.07 7.05
C ILE A 121 10.75 12.95 6.80
N ASP A 122 11.86 13.06 7.51
CA ASP A 122 13.00 12.19 7.32
C ASP A 122 12.82 10.87 8.09
N PHE A 123 12.55 9.80 7.35
CA PHE A 123 12.59 8.44 7.85
C PHE A 123 13.94 7.74 7.59
N HIS A 124 14.93 8.41 6.99
CA HIS A 124 16.25 7.88 6.64
C HIS A 124 17.06 7.40 7.85
N ASN A 125 16.75 7.87 9.07
CA ASN A 125 17.45 7.46 10.30
C ASN A 125 16.82 6.24 10.99
N ARG A 126 16.05 5.41 10.27
CA ARG A 126 15.30 4.28 10.85
C ARG A 126 15.79 2.92 10.33
N LYS A 127 15.57 1.88 11.14
CA LYS A 127 16.02 0.49 10.89
C LYS A 127 15.21 -0.24 9.80
N PHE A 128 14.34 0.46 9.07
CA PHE A 128 13.46 -0.07 8.03
C PHE A 128 13.55 0.78 6.75
N ALA A 129 13.29 0.17 5.60
CA ALA A 129 13.20 0.86 4.32
C ALA A 129 11.81 1.47 4.12
N LEU A 130 11.71 2.74 3.73
CA LEU A 130 10.43 3.37 3.39
C LEU A 130 10.37 3.57 1.88
N GLU A 131 9.33 3.03 1.28
CA GLU A 131 9.04 3.14 -0.14
C GLU A 131 7.72 3.90 -0.32
N LEU A 132 7.78 5.04 -1.01
CA LEU A 132 6.60 5.82 -1.36
C LEU A 132 6.38 5.68 -2.86
N LEU A 133 5.12 5.48 -3.28
CA LEU A 133 4.78 5.59 -4.70
C LEU A 133 5.08 7.04 -5.15
N SER A 134 6.07 7.20 -6.03
CA SER A 134 6.36 8.48 -6.66
C SER A 134 5.44 8.66 -7.85
N GLU A 135 4.67 9.74 -7.84
CA GLU A 135 3.94 10.17 -9.02
C GLU A 135 4.91 10.85 -9.99
N ASP A 136 5.39 10.12 -10.99
CA ASP A 136 5.87 10.80 -12.21
C ASP A 136 4.64 11.14 -13.06
N ASP A 137 4.26 12.44 -13.02
CA ASP A 137 3.38 13.29 -13.86
C ASP A 137 2.08 12.76 -14.50
N THR A 138 1.83 11.46 -14.51
CA THR A 138 0.70 10.82 -15.21
C THR A 138 -0.57 10.79 -14.36
N ASN A 139 -0.46 10.80 -13.02
CA ASN A 139 -1.61 10.69 -12.11
C ASN A 139 -2.41 11.99 -11.96
N THR A 140 -1.79 13.16 -12.09
CA THR A 140 -2.51 14.45 -12.06
C THR A 140 -3.42 14.64 -13.28
N ALA A 141 -3.13 13.96 -14.38
CA ALA A 141 -4.00 13.93 -15.55
C ALA A 141 -5.19 12.98 -15.33
N TYR A 142 -4.98 11.82 -14.71
CA TYR A 142 -6.03 10.82 -14.43
C TYR A 142 -7.18 11.38 -13.57
N LEU A 143 -6.86 12.01 -12.43
CA LEU A 143 -7.89 12.59 -11.56
C LEU A 143 -8.55 13.85 -12.16
N LYS A 144 -7.84 14.60 -13.02
CA LYS A 144 -8.43 15.73 -13.76
C LYS A 144 -9.34 15.25 -14.87
N GLU A 145 -8.94 14.22 -15.62
CA GLU A 145 -9.74 13.64 -16.69
C GLU A 145 -10.97 12.93 -16.16
N GLU A 146 -10.93 12.27 -15.00
CA GLU A 146 -12.11 11.66 -14.38
C GLU A 146 -13.16 12.71 -13.95
N LEU A 147 -12.68 13.88 -13.49
CA LEU A 147 -13.54 15.02 -13.15
C LEU A 147 -14.10 15.74 -14.39
N ASP A 148 -13.31 15.87 -15.46
CA ASP A 148 -13.69 16.56 -16.71
C ASP A 148 -14.50 15.66 -17.69
N GLU A 149 -14.29 14.34 -17.71
CA GLU A 149 -15.03 13.38 -18.57
C GLU A 149 -16.45 13.10 -18.07
N SER A 150 -16.75 13.39 -16.81
CA SER A 150 -18.11 13.33 -16.26
C SER A 150 -19.09 14.23 -17.02
N LEU A 151 -18.57 15.12 -17.89
CA LEU A 151 -19.34 16.06 -18.69
C LEU A 151 -19.45 15.74 -20.19
N SER A 152 -18.76 14.73 -20.78
CA SER A 152 -18.62 14.75 -22.26
C SER A 152 -18.53 13.49 -23.15
N SER A 153 -18.48 12.21 -22.72
CA SER A 153 -18.35 11.13 -23.76
C SER A 153 -18.89 9.71 -23.48
N SER A 154 -18.97 8.91 -24.56
CA SER A 154 -19.72 7.66 -24.72
C SER A 154 -19.05 6.39 -24.16
N ALA A 155 -19.86 5.53 -23.52
CA ALA A 155 -19.45 4.45 -22.60
C ALA A 155 -18.45 3.40 -23.14
N LYS A 156 -18.54 2.97 -24.41
CA LYS A 156 -17.75 1.83 -24.93
C LYS A 156 -16.28 2.14 -25.20
N LYS A 157 -15.91 3.40 -25.45
CA LYS A 157 -14.50 3.82 -25.62
C LYS A 157 -13.84 4.11 -24.26
N ARG A 158 -14.67 4.29 -23.23
CA ARG A 158 -14.30 4.55 -21.84
C ARG A 158 -13.80 3.27 -21.16
N GLU A 159 -14.54 2.16 -21.29
CA GLU A 159 -14.20 0.88 -20.66
C GLU A 159 -12.82 0.33 -21.09
N SER A 160 -12.50 0.37 -22.38
CA SER A 160 -11.22 -0.18 -22.89
C SER A 160 -10.00 0.68 -22.55
N ARG A 161 -10.16 1.99 -22.33
CA ARG A 161 -9.08 2.88 -21.85
C ARG A 161 -8.87 2.74 -20.36
N ILE A 162 -9.96 2.70 -19.58
CA ILE A 162 -9.92 2.50 -18.12
C ILE A 162 -9.23 1.17 -17.77
N GLU A 163 -9.51 0.09 -18.51
CA GLU A 163 -8.84 -1.21 -18.28
C GLU A 163 -7.33 -1.14 -18.59
N ALA A 164 -6.93 -0.50 -19.68
CA ALA A 164 -5.52 -0.37 -20.04
C ALA A 164 -4.74 0.50 -19.04
N ASP A 165 -5.36 1.57 -18.55
CA ASP A 165 -4.75 2.48 -17.57
C ASP A 165 -4.66 1.83 -16.18
N SER A 166 -5.68 1.05 -15.79
CA SER A 166 -5.64 0.25 -14.55
C SER A 166 -4.53 -0.81 -14.58
N GLN A 167 -4.29 -1.45 -15.73
CA GLN A 167 -3.20 -2.43 -15.87
C GLN A 167 -1.83 -1.77 -15.76
N LYS A 168 -1.65 -0.60 -16.37
CA LYS A 168 -0.39 0.16 -16.30
C LYS A 168 -0.07 0.60 -14.87
N LEU A 169 -1.09 1.02 -14.12
CA LEU A 169 -0.93 1.43 -12.71
C LEU A 169 -0.52 0.24 -11.83
N GLU A 170 -1.16 -0.91 -12.02
CA GLU A 170 -0.82 -2.14 -11.31
C GLU A 170 0.62 -2.60 -11.58
N GLU A 171 1.06 -2.58 -12.85
CA GLU A 171 2.45 -2.90 -13.21
C GLU A 171 3.44 -1.95 -12.53
N MET A 172 3.12 -0.66 -12.48
CA MET A 172 3.96 0.31 -11.77
C MET A 172 4.06 -0.05 -10.29
N HIS A 173 2.96 -0.30 -9.60
CA HIS A 173 2.98 -0.64 -8.18
C HIS A 173 3.64 -2.00 -7.91
N LYS A 174 3.52 -2.97 -8.82
CA LYS A 174 4.30 -4.23 -8.78
C LYS A 174 5.80 -3.95 -8.77
N VAL A 175 6.29 -2.96 -9.51
CA VAL A 175 7.71 -2.57 -9.49
C VAL A 175 8.12 -2.08 -8.09
N TYR A 176 7.36 -1.17 -7.48
CA TYR A 176 7.65 -0.67 -6.12
C TYR A 176 7.60 -1.78 -5.07
N TYR A 177 6.58 -2.63 -5.14
CA TYR A 177 6.44 -3.82 -4.30
C TYR A 177 7.65 -4.74 -4.40
N ASN A 178 8.04 -5.13 -5.62
CA ASN A 178 9.15 -6.03 -5.85
C ASN A 178 10.51 -5.41 -5.45
N ARG A 179 10.69 -4.11 -5.66
CA ARG A 179 11.91 -3.38 -5.23
C ARG A 179 12.07 -3.38 -3.72
N LEU A 180 11.01 -3.06 -2.99
CA LEU A 180 11.06 -3.09 -1.52
C LEU A 180 11.21 -4.53 -1.01
N LYS A 181 10.50 -5.50 -1.59
CA LYS A 181 10.63 -6.92 -1.25
C LYS A 181 12.07 -7.42 -1.44
N ALA A 182 12.70 -7.10 -2.57
CA ALA A 182 14.11 -7.45 -2.82
C ALA A 182 15.04 -6.84 -1.76
N THR A 183 14.80 -5.59 -1.38
CA THR A 183 15.55 -4.91 -0.31
C THR A 183 15.38 -5.64 1.03
N ILE A 184 14.16 -6.01 1.39
CA ILE A 184 13.84 -6.73 2.64
C ILE A 184 14.48 -8.13 2.67
N LEU A 185 14.48 -8.84 1.54
CA LEU A 185 14.99 -10.20 1.42
C LEU A 185 16.49 -10.27 1.15
N SER A 186 17.13 -9.14 0.83
CA SER A 186 18.57 -9.10 0.64
C SER A 186 19.28 -9.47 1.97
N PRO A 187 20.28 -10.37 1.94
CA PRO A 187 21.12 -10.58 3.10
C PRO A 187 21.85 -9.28 3.36
N LYS A 188 21.59 -8.63 4.51
CA LYS A 188 22.45 -7.52 4.96
C LYS A 188 23.86 -8.07 5.02
N ALA A 189 24.75 -7.59 4.14
CA ALA A 189 26.17 -7.83 4.26
C ALA A 189 26.56 -7.38 5.66
N ASN A 190 27.01 -8.33 6.48
CA ASN A 190 27.39 -8.09 7.87
C ASN A 190 28.38 -6.92 7.92
N SER A 191 28.02 -5.86 8.63
CA SER A 191 28.95 -4.86 9.16
C SER A 191 28.96 -4.95 10.67
#